data_AF-A0A662LQ56-F1
#
_entry.id   AF-A0A662LQ56-F1
#
_cell.length_a   1.000
_cell.length_b   1.000
_cell.length_c   1.000
_cell.angle_alpha   90.00
_cell.angle_beta   90.00
_cell.angle_gamma   90.00
#
_symmetry.space_group_name_H-M   'P 1'
#
loop_
_entity.id
_entity.type
_entity.pdbx_description
1 polymer ?
#
loop_
_entity_poly.entity_id
_entity_poly.type
_entity_poly.pdbx_seq_one_letter_code
_entity_poly.pdbx_strand_id
1 'polypeptide(L)'
;MKYKNHAIIGIPNQLFIIVILMSILFLLLFYAVTNFQKQTQINDLKKNMNQIINSAEYLTEYANHASIISSEINIPQIVKFVSFGPPPEYMIYNTNYNNISLFNERMYVICYENDIIEQYHTSFPFYIDHTNNSCILTKGSHQINMELIQTQGKTYVKIQQKG
;
A
#
# COMPACT_ATOMS: atom_id res chain seq x y z
N MET A 1 -13.24 37.06 69.35
CA MET A 1 -11.90 37.48 68.90
C MET A 1 -11.60 36.72 67.60
N LYS A 2 -11.34 37.49 66.53
CA LYS A 2 -11.07 37.17 65.11
C LYS A 2 -10.95 35.69 64.68
N TYR A 3 -11.86 35.27 63.79
CA TYR A 3 -11.60 34.25 62.77
C TYR A 3 -10.49 34.74 61.84
N LYS A 4 -9.48 33.90 61.56
CA LYS A 4 -8.69 34.02 60.33
C LYS A 4 -8.35 32.63 59.78
N ASN A 5 -9.31 32.10 59.03
CA ASN A 5 -9.07 31.19 57.92
C ASN A 5 -7.92 31.73 57.07
N HIS A 6 -6.81 31.01 57.01
CA HIS A 6 -5.91 31.07 55.88
C HIS A 6 -5.96 29.69 55.24
N ALA A 7 -7.00 29.46 54.45
CA ALA A 7 -6.94 28.48 53.38
C ALA A 7 -5.84 29.00 52.44
N ILE A 8 -4.64 28.44 52.58
CA ILE A 8 -3.56 28.71 51.65
C ILE A 8 -4.05 28.13 50.32
N ILE A 9 -4.28 29.04 49.37
CA ILE A 9 -4.67 28.78 47.99
C ILE A 9 -3.54 27.95 47.37
N GLY A 10 -3.64 26.64 47.53
CA GLY A 10 -2.76 25.68 46.93
C GLY A 10 -3.10 25.58 45.45
N ILE A 11 -2.14 26.01 44.64
CA ILE A 11 -1.71 25.33 43.41
C ILE A 11 -2.41 25.74 42.10
N PRO A 12 -2.00 26.87 41.50
CA PRO A 12 -2.12 27.09 40.05
C PRO A 12 -1.08 26.26 39.26
N ASN A 13 0.13 26.08 39.81
CA ASN A 13 1.26 25.54 39.08
C ASN A 13 1.21 24.01 38.87
N GLN A 14 0.71 23.21 39.82
CA GLN A 14 0.61 21.75 39.58
C GLN A 14 -0.55 21.41 38.63
N LEU A 15 -1.64 22.20 38.63
CA LEU A 15 -2.69 22.06 37.61
C LEU A 15 -2.13 22.34 36.21
N PHE A 16 -1.30 23.36 36.06
CA PHE A 16 -0.62 23.66 34.80
C PHE A 16 0.31 22.52 34.34
N ILE A 17 1.09 21.94 35.26
CA ILE A 17 1.96 20.78 34.97
C ILE A 17 1.12 19.56 34.53
N ILE A 18 0.00 19.29 35.20
CA ILE A 18 -0.90 18.19 34.84
C ILE A 18 -1.48 18.40 33.43
N VAL A 19 -1.90 19.62 33.09
CA VAL A 19 -2.42 19.94 31.74
C VAL A 19 -1.36 19.73 30.66
N ILE A 20 -0.11 20.14 30.90
CA ILE A 20 1.00 19.90 29.97
C ILE A 20 1.25 18.40 29.80
N LEU A 21 1.35 17.66 30.90
CA LEU A 21 1.58 16.21 30.86
C LEU A 21 0.47 15.48 30.12
N MET A 22 -0.79 15.84 30.37
CA MET A 22 -1.94 15.28 29.66
C MET A 22 -1.87 15.61 28.17
N SER A 23 -1.51 16.84 27.80
CA SER A 23 -1.39 17.25 26.39
C SER A 23 -0.31 16.45 25.65
N ILE A 24 0.85 16.23 26.28
CA ILE A 24 1.92 15.38 25.73
C ILE A 24 1.43 13.94 25.58
N LEU A 25 0.75 13.40 26.58
CA LEU A 25 0.22 12.04 26.54
C LEU A 25 -0.82 11.87 25.43
N PHE A 26 -1.72 12.85 25.25
CA PHE A 26 -2.68 12.87 24.14
C PHE A 26 -1.99 12.96 22.77
N LEU A 27 -0.95 13.79 22.62
CA LEU A 27 -0.17 13.87 21.38
C LEU A 27 0.51 12.54 21.05
N LEU A 28 1.11 11.88 22.03
CA LEU A 28 1.74 10.56 21.85
C LEU A 28 0.72 9.49 21.47
N LEU A 29 -0.45 9.46 22.14
CA LEU A 29 -1.54 8.55 21.82
C LEU A 29 -2.07 8.79 20.40
N PHE A 30 -2.28 10.05 20.02
CA PHE A 30 -2.73 10.41 18.68
C PHE A 30 -1.72 9.96 17.61
N TYR A 31 -0.43 10.19 17.84
CA TYR A 31 0.64 9.72 16.95
C TYR A 31 0.70 8.19 16.87
N ALA A 32 0.54 7.50 18.00
CA ALA A 32 0.52 6.04 18.03
C ALA A 32 -0.67 5.46 17.26
N VAL A 33 -1.88 6.00 17.46
CA VAL A 33 -3.09 5.55 16.77
C VAL A 33 -3.00 5.78 15.26
N THR A 34 -2.55 6.97 14.84
CA THR A 34 -2.39 7.27 13.41
C THR A 34 -1.37 6.36 12.75
N ASN A 35 -0.24 6.07 13.40
CA ASN A 35 0.74 5.11 12.88
C ASN A 35 0.21 3.68 12.83
N PHE A 36 -0.52 3.26 13.87
CA PHE A 36 -1.16 1.96 13.90
C PHE A 36 -2.15 1.80 12.73
N GLN A 37 -3.01 2.79 12.50
CA GLN A 37 -3.93 2.79 11.36
C GLN A 37 -3.21 2.67 10.02
N LYS A 38 -2.10 3.41 9.82
CA LYS A 38 -1.28 3.30 8.61
C LYS A 38 -0.72 1.89 8.45
N GLN A 39 -0.17 1.30 9.51
CA GLN A 39 0.36 -0.06 9.47
C GLN A 39 -0.71 -1.10 9.14
N THR A 40 -1.91 -0.98 9.72
CA THR A 40 -3.05 -1.84 9.40
C THR A 40 -3.41 -1.75 7.92
N GLN A 41 -3.49 -0.54 7.35
CA GLN A 41 -3.77 -0.35 5.92
C GLN A 41 -2.71 -0.98 5.01
N ILE A 42 -1.42 -0.90 5.37
CA ILE A 42 -0.34 -1.56 4.63
C ILE A 42 -0.51 -3.07 4.69
N ASN A 43 -0.79 -3.61 5.88
CA ASN A 43 -0.92 -5.06 6.07
C ASN A 43 -2.13 -5.63 5.31
N ASP A 44 -3.25 -4.92 5.31
CA ASP A 44 -4.44 -5.30 4.55
C ASP A 44 -4.16 -5.28 3.05
N LEU A 45 -3.47 -4.24 2.55
CA LEU A 45 -3.02 -4.20 1.16
C LEU A 45 -2.11 -5.39 0.83
N LYS A 46 -1.10 -5.67 1.65
CA LYS A 46 -0.17 -6.80 1.43
C LYS A 46 -0.91 -8.13 1.43
N LYS A 47 -1.93 -8.30 2.28
CA LYS A 47 -2.79 -9.49 2.29
C LYS A 47 -3.59 -9.63 0.99
N ASN A 48 -4.22 -8.55 0.52
CA ASN A 48 -4.96 -8.54 -0.73
C ASN A 48 -4.04 -8.82 -1.93
N MET A 49 -2.83 -8.23 -1.94
CA MET A 49 -1.81 -8.50 -2.95
C MET A 49 -1.42 -9.98 -2.95
N ASN A 50 -1.14 -10.58 -1.79
CA ASN A 50 -0.84 -12.01 -1.70
C ASN A 50 -1.98 -12.88 -2.27
N GLN A 51 -3.24 -12.52 -2.02
CA GLN A 51 -4.38 -13.24 -2.60
C GLN A 51 -4.42 -13.14 -4.13
N ILE A 52 -4.12 -11.97 -4.69
CA ILE A 52 -4.04 -11.76 -6.14
C ILE A 52 -2.89 -12.59 -6.73
N ILE A 53 -1.71 -12.53 -6.11
CA ILE A 53 -0.55 -13.30 -6.56
C ILE A 53 -0.84 -14.80 -6.51
N ASN A 54 -1.43 -15.31 -5.42
CA ASN A 54 -1.79 -16.72 -5.32
C ASN A 54 -2.85 -17.13 -6.37
N SER A 55 -3.81 -16.26 -6.67
CA SER A 55 -4.82 -16.52 -7.70
C SER A 55 -4.19 -16.56 -9.10
N ALA A 56 -3.20 -15.71 -9.34
CA ALA A 56 -2.44 -15.68 -10.58
C ALA A 56 -1.51 -16.91 -10.71
N GLU A 57 -0.86 -17.35 -9.62
CA GLU A 57 -0.11 -18.61 -9.58
C GLU A 57 -1.01 -19.80 -9.93
N TYR A 58 -2.18 -19.87 -9.28
CA TYR A 58 -3.17 -20.90 -9.58
C TYR A 58 -3.60 -20.89 -11.06
N LEU A 59 -3.82 -19.71 -11.65
CA LEU A 59 -4.11 -19.57 -13.08
C LEU A 59 -2.99 -20.15 -13.94
N THR A 60 -1.73 -19.92 -13.57
CA THR A 60 -0.59 -20.42 -14.35
C THR A 60 -0.35 -21.91 -14.22
N GLU A 61 -0.64 -22.51 -13.05
CA GLU A 61 -0.35 -23.92 -12.79
C GLU A 61 -1.50 -24.87 -13.18
N TYR A 62 -2.75 -24.44 -12.99
CA TYR A 62 -3.90 -25.35 -13.01
C TYR A 62 -5.02 -24.96 -13.97
N ALA A 63 -5.04 -23.72 -14.48
CA ALA A 63 -6.15 -23.26 -15.29
C ALA A 63 -5.93 -23.51 -16.79
N ASN A 64 -7.04 -23.76 -17.49
CA ASN A 64 -7.02 -23.86 -18.95
C ASN A 64 -6.77 -22.48 -19.58
N HIS A 65 -6.24 -22.47 -20.81
CA HIS A 65 -6.02 -21.25 -21.57
C HIS A 65 -7.32 -20.41 -21.68
N ALA A 66 -7.23 -19.09 -21.53
CA ALA A 66 -8.35 -18.13 -21.46
C ALA A 66 -9.23 -18.18 -20.19
N SER A 67 -8.76 -18.81 -19.11
CA SER A 67 -9.41 -18.67 -17.79
C SER A 67 -9.24 -17.25 -17.25
N ILE A 68 -10.34 -16.67 -16.77
CA ILE A 68 -10.39 -15.32 -16.20
C ILE A 68 -10.82 -15.41 -14.73
N ILE A 69 -10.04 -14.82 -13.83
CA ILE A 69 -10.38 -14.66 -12.41
C ILE A 69 -10.48 -13.16 -12.11
N SER A 70 -11.58 -12.75 -11.50
CA SER A 70 -11.75 -11.39 -11.01
C SER A 70 -11.39 -11.30 -9.52
N SER A 71 -10.73 -10.21 -9.13
CA SER A 71 -10.43 -9.91 -7.73
C SER A 71 -10.71 -8.43 -7.46
N GLU A 72 -10.99 -8.11 -6.20
CA GLU A 72 -11.15 -6.74 -5.73
C GLU A 72 -9.94 -6.35 -4.89
N ILE A 73 -9.47 -5.13 -5.09
CA ILE A 73 -8.37 -4.56 -4.32
C ILE A 73 -8.66 -3.11 -3.98
N ASN A 74 -8.48 -2.77 -2.72
CA ASN A 74 -8.57 -1.39 -2.26
C ASN A 74 -7.15 -0.88 -1.99
N ILE A 75 -6.76 0.16 -2.72
CA ILE A 75 -5.48 0.84 -2.55
C ILE A 75 -5.66 1.97 -1.52
N PRO A 76 -5.00 1.88 -0.35
CA PRO A 76 -5.18 2.85 0.72
C PRO A 76 -4.53 4.20 0.37
N GLN A 77 -4.96 5.27 1.05
CA GLN A 77 -4.51 6.64 0.78
C GLN A 77 -3.01 6.87 0.97
N ILE A 78 -2.36 6.05 1.79
CA ILE A 78 -0.91 6.06 2.04
C ILE A 78 -0.07 5.51 0.87
N VAL A 79 -0.72 4.86 -0.10
CA VAL A 79 -0.12 4.32 -1.31
C VAL A 79 -0.46 5.24 -2.46
N LYS A 80 0.56 5.61 -3.23
CA LYS A 80 0.46 6.45 -4.42
C LYS A 80 -0.06 5.62 -5.59
N PHE A 81 0.57 4.46 -5.83
CA PHE A 81 0.12 3.49 -6.82
C PHE A 81 0.70 2.09 -6.57
N VAL A 82 0.08 1.09 -7.18
CA VAL A 82 0.60 -0.28 -7.33
C VAL A 82 0.74 -0.58 -8.81
N SER A 83 1.85 -1.18 -9.22
CA SER A 83 2.11 -1.58 -10.61
C SER A 83 2.37 -3.07 -10.68
N PHE A 84 1.63 -3.78 -11.54
CA PHE A 84 1.92 -5.18 -11.89
C PHE A 84 2.84 -5.22 -13.11
N GLY A 85 4.10 -5.58 -12.88
CA GLY A 85 5.21 -5.30 -13.78
C GLY A 85 5.98 -4.03 -13.40
N PRO A 86 6.93 -3.59 -14.26
CA PRO A 86 7.71 -2.38 -14.04
C PRO A 86 6.81 -1.15 -14.01
N PRO A 87 7.07 -0.20 -13.10
CA PRO A 87 6.38 1.07 -13.12
C PRO A 87 6.81 1.87 -14.36
N PRO A 88 5.94 2.70 -14.95
CA PRO A 88 6.33 3.55 -16.06
C PRO A 88 7.40 4.57 -15.64
N GLU A 89 8.38 4.82 -16.50
CA GLU A 89 9.50 5.74 -16.24
C GLU A 89 9.06 7.12 -15.72
N TYR A 90 7.97 7.66 -16.28
CA TYR A 90 7.44 8.97 -15.87
C TYR A 90 6.87 8.99 -14.44
N MET A 91 6.47 7.85 -13.88
CA MET A 91 5.95 7.77 -12.50
C MET A 91 7.05 7.64 -11.45
N ILE A 92 8.26 7.27 -11.87
CA ILE A 92 9.44 7.04 -11.02
C ILE A 92 10.46 8.20 -11.08
N TYR A 93 10.30 9.15 -12.01
CA TYR A 93 11.24 10.26 -12.26
C TYR A 93 11.52 11.18 -11.05
N ASN A 94 10.60 11.23 -10.07
CA ASN A 94 10.75 12.02 -8.82
C ASN A 94 11.08 11.16 -7.59
N THR A 95 11.28 9.87 -7.76
CA THR A 95 11.63 8.98 -6.65
C THR A 95 13.15 8.80 -6.62
N ASN A 96 13.74 8.61 -5.43
CA ASN A 96 15.19 8.36 -5.27
C ASN A 96 15.56 6.98 -5.81
N TYR A 97 15.52 6.81 -7.13
CA TYR A 97 15.56 5.50 -7.77
C TYR A 97 16.68 5.38 -8.80
N ASN A 98 17.69 4.57 -8.47
CA ASN A 98 18.77 4.20 -9.41
C ASN A 98 18.78 2.70 -9.81
N ASN A 99 17.90 1.84 -9.26
CA ASN A 99 18.05 0.38 -9.36
C ASN A 99 16.78 -0.46 -9.73
N ILE A 100 15.65 0.09 -10.22
CA ILE A 100 14.52 -0.78 -10.63
C ILE A 100 15.01 -1.31 -11.97
N SER A 101 15.02 -2.63 -12.16
CA SER A 101 15.06 -3.15 -13.52
C SER A 101 13.77 -2.75 -14.23
N LEU A 102 13.85 -1.78 -15.14
CA LEU A 102 12.73 -1.29 -15.95
C LEU A 102 12.09 -2.39 -16.84
N PHE A 103 12.68 -3.59 -16.89
CA PHE A 103 12.28 -4.68 -17.79
C PHE A 103 12.11 -6.02 -17.07
N ASN A 104 11.56 -6.02 -15.84
CA ASN A 104 11.25 -7.28 -15.17
C ASN A 104 9.74 -7.58 -15.21
N GLU A 105 9.37 -8.56 -16.03
CA GLU A 105 8.00 -9.09 -16.14
C GLU A 105 7.56 -9.86 -14.88
N ARG A 106 8.50 -10.27 -14.02
CA ARG A 106 8.27 -11.12 -12.84
C ARG A 106 8.36 -10.32 -11.54
N MET A 107 7.74 -9.14 -11.54
CA MET A 107 7.66 -8.32 -10.34
C MET A 107 6.41 -7.47 -10.31
N TYR A 108 6.06 -7.02 -9.11
CA TYR A 108 5.13 -5.92 -8.91
C TYR A 108 5.74 -4.93 -7.92
N VAL A 109 5.21 -3.71 -7.95
CA VAL A 109 5.78 -2.59 -7.21
C VAL A 109 4.67 -1.86 -6.46
N ILE A 110 4.94 -1.49 -5.21
CA ILE A 110 4.09 -0.63 -4.38
C ILE A 110 4.84 0.68 -4.15
N CYS A 111 4.27 1.80 -4.61
CA CYS A 111 4.81 3.13 -4.39
C CYS A 111 3.97 3.85 -3.34
N TYR A 112 4.61 4.30 -2.26
CA TYR A 112 3.98 5.02 -1.17
C TYR A 112 3.98 6.54 -1.43
N GLU A 113 3.13 7.28 -0.70
CA GLU A 113 3.04 8.74 -0.84
C GLU A 113 4.31 9.50 -0.47
N ASN A 114 5.19 8.89 0.33
CA ASN A 114 6.50 9.45 0.68
C ASN A 114 7.59 9.07 -0.33
N ASP A 115 7.18 8.64 -1.53
CA ASP A 115 8.04 8.20 -2.63
C ASP A 115 8.97 7.01 -2.28
N ILE A 116 8.70 6.30 -1.18
CA ILE A 116 9.29 4.98 -0.92
C ILE A 116 8.64 4.00 -1.88
N ILE A 117 9.47 3.14 -2.48
CA ILE A 117 9.02 2.12 -3.41
C ILE A 117 9.48 0.76 -2.90
N GLU A 118 8.53 -0.16 -2.74
CA GLU A 118 8.78 -1.56 -2.44
C GLU A 118 8.57 -2.41 -3.70
N GLN A 119 9.57 -3.21 -4.04
CA GLN A 119 9.53 -4.16 -5.15
C GLN A 119 9.39 -5.58 -4.62
N TYR A 120 8.54 -6.37 -5.28
CA TYR A 120 8.28 -7.75 -4.95
C TYR A 120 8.39 -8.62 -6.20
N HIS A 121 8.92 -9.83 -6.06
CA HIS A 121 9.10 -10.76 -7.17
C HIS A 121 7.97 -11.79 -7.22
N THR A 122 7.62 -12.22 -8.43
CA THR A 122 6.59 -13.23 -8.68
C THR A 122 7.19 -14.46 -9.36
N SER A 123 6.60 -15.63 -9.08
CA SER A 123 6.98 -16.91 -9.69
C SER A 123 6.55 -17.03 -11.16
N PHE A 124 5.63 -16.16 -11.60
CA PHE A 124 5.11 -16.07 -12.96
C PHE A 124 5.35 -14.68 -13.57
N PRO A 125 5.45 -14.56 -14.90
CA PRO A 125 5.57 -13.27 -15.56
C PRO A 125 4.19 -12.63 -15.80
N PHE A 126 4.09 -11.33 -15.54
CA PHE A 126 2.98 -10.50 -15.99
C PHE A 126 3.10 -10.22 -17.47
N TYR A 127 1.95 -10.14 -18.15
CA TYR A 127 1.89 -9.67 -19.52
C TYR A 127 2.07 -8.16 -19.56
N ILE A 128 3.14 -7.69 -20.20
CA ILE A 128 3.40 -6.28 -20.48
C ILE A 128 3.29 -6.10 -21.99
N ASP A 129 2.37 -5.25 -22.43
CA ASP A 129 2.26 -4.91 -23.85
C ASP A 129 3.43 -4.01 -24.28
N HIS A 130 3.78 -4.05 -25.57
CA HIS A 130 4.86 -3.24 -26.20
C HIS A 130 4.67 -1.72 -26.02
N THR A 131 3.47 -1.30 -25.60
CA THR A 131 3.13 0.08 -25.24
C THR A 131 3.49 0.47 -23.80
N ASN A 132 4.21 -0.39 -23.06
CA ASN A 132 4.70 -0.14 -21.69
C ASN A 132 3.59 -0.03 -20.62
N ASN A 133 2.38 -0.52 -20.91
CA ASN A 133 1.26 -0.46 -19.98
C ASN A 133 1.29 -1.66 -19.03
N SER A 134 2.10 -1.57 -17.98
CA SER A 134 1.83 -2.30 -16.74
C SER A 134 0.45 -1.91 -16.20
N CYS A 135 -0.24 -2.85 -15.56
CA CYS A 135 -1.49 -2.50 -14.90
C CYS A 135 -1.17 -1.69 -13.65
N ILE A 136 -1.57 -0.42 -13.65
CA ILE A 136 -1.33 0.51 -12.55
C ILE A 136 -2.63 0.81 -11.86
N LEU A 137 -2.66 0.57 -10.56
CA LEU A 137 -3.78 0.89 -9.68
C LEU A 137 -3.40 2.08 -8.82
N THR A 138 -4.25 3.11 -8.82
CA THR A 138 -4.07 4.30 -7.99
C THR A 138 -4.91 4.16 -6.73
N LYS A 139 -5.09 5.23 -5.94
CA LYS A 139 -5.86 5.19 -4.70
C LYS A 139 -7.34 4.86 -4.96
N GLY A 140 -7.90 3.98 -4.15
CA GLY A 140 -9.32 3.63 -4.18
C GLY A 140 -9.57 2.15 -4.43
N SER A 141 -10.86 1.81 -4.58
CA SER A 141 -11.30 0.45 -4.86
C SER A 141 -11.22 0.17 -6.36
N HIS A 142 -10.58 -0.93 -6.70
CA HIS A 142 -10.45 -1.41 -8.07
C HIS A 142 -10.94 -2.85 -8.16
N GLN A 143 -11.67 -3.15 -9.23
CA GLN A 143 -11.90 -4.51 -9.66
C GLN A 143 -10.88 -4.83 -10.75
N ILE A 144 -10.12 -5.91 -10.57
CA ILE A 144 -9.14 -6.38 -11.55
C ILE A 144 -9.56 -7.74 -12.10
N ASN A 145 -9.27 -7.96 -13.38
CA ASN A 145 -9.39 -9.25 -14.04
C ASN A 145 -7.99 -9.76 -14.34
N MET A 146 -7.73 -11.02 -13.97
CA MET A 146 -6.52 -11.77 -14.27
C MET A 146 -6.86 -12.80 -15.34
N GLU A 147 -6.15 -12.75 -16.47
CA GLU A 147 -6.34 -13.64 -17.60
C GLU A 147 -5.03 -14.36 -17.93
N LEU A 148 -5.12 -15.67 -18.21
CA LEU A 148 -3.99 -16.46 -18.66
C LEU A 148 -3.80 -16.33 -20.18
N ILE A 149 -2.66 -15.73 -20.58
CA ILE A 149 -2.31 -15.51 -21.98
C ILE A 149 -1.08 -16.35 -22.35
N GLN A 150 -1.08 -16.90 -23.56
CA GLN A 150 0.08 -17.58 -24.13
C GLN A 150 0.50 -16.85 -25.40
N THR A 151 1.75 -16.42 -25.44
CA THR A 151 2.33 -15.79 -26.63
C THR A 151 3.76 -16.29 -26.81
N GLN A 152 4.14 -16.57 -28.06
CA GLN A 152 5.49 -17.05 -28.41
C GLN A 152 5.95 -18.28 -27.58
N GLY A 153 5.02 -19.17 -27.22
CA GLY A 153 5.32 -20.36 -26.40
C GLY A 153 5.59 -20.09 -24.92
N LYS A 154 5.35 -18.86 -24.44
CA LYS A 154 5.43 -18.48 -23.03
C LYS A 154 4.06 -18.14 -22.47
N THR A 155 3.86 -18.47 -21.20
CA THR A 155 2.62 -18.21 -20.46
C THR A 155 2.79 -16.97 -19.59
N TYR A 156 1.81 -16.09 -19.62
CA TYR A 156 1.77 -14.81 -18.91
C TYR A 156 0.43 -14.62 -18.21
N VAL A 157 0.44 -13.80 -17.16
CA VAL A 157 -0.79 -13.32 -16.52
C VAL A 157 -1.03 -11.88 -16.92
N LYS A 158 -2.12 -11.61 -17.63
CA LYS A 158 -2.55 -10.25 -17.94
C LYS A 158 -3.49 -9.75 -16.87
N ILE A 159 -3.17 -8.60 -16.29
CA ILE A 159 -4.04 -7.91 -15.33
C ILE A 159 -4.66 -6.71 -16.02
N GLN A 160 -5.98 -6.58 -15.91
CA GLN A 160 -6.73 -5.46 -16.44
C GLN A 160 -7.65 -4.89 -15.36
N GLN A 161 -7.66 -3.57 -15.21
CA GLN A 161 -8.68 -2.93 -14.41
C GLN A 161 -10.02 -2.98 -15.15
N LYS A 162 -11.06 -3.41 -14.46
CA LYS A 162 -12.43 -3.32 -14.96
C LYS A 162 -12.90 -1.87 -14.72
N GLY A 163 -13.24 -1.19 -15.81
CA GLY A 163 -13.77 0.18 -15.80
C GLY A 163 -15.17 0.26 -15.23
#